data_AF-A0A352NG55-F1
#
_entry.id   AF-A0A352NG55-F1
#
_cell.length_a   1.000
_cell.length_b   1.000
_cell.length_c   1.000
_cell.angle_alpha   90.00
_cell.angle_beta   90.00
_cell.angle_gamma   90.00
#
_symmetry.space_group_name_H-M   'P 1'
#
loop_
_entity.id
_entity.type
_entity.pdbx_description
1 polymer ?
#
loop_
_entity_poly.entity_id
_entity_poly.type
_entity_poly.pdbx_seq_one_letter_code
_entity_poly.pdbx_strand_id
1 'polypeptide(L)'
;PVYCEGFKSKVWASGFDAAFHAILTKIVKPPKKKTNKVNMINFRGSAKDEIIQILGRLGLEPVFVAPFSTVEQLAEMSESAASISICGTLGGYLGNGLEEQYGVPYVKSLQPHGTEGIESWLRELGKATGRERETEAYLEEQRKKIEPELSEIRKKLKGYKVVIGMGPSFAYNYIRIVQELGAEVLWGAAWHFDQQYDHGVVPEAARRISSQEENLPVSVGDQQNFELLNLLNRLRPDLYISRHGGSAVWATKMGITSVMVADEYSAFGYQGLVEFGYRLIDAVTNRSLAKNLAARVKLPYTDWWLKQDSFTFLEKEVV
;
A
#
# COMPACT_ATOMS: atom_id res chain seq x y z
N PRO A 1 -24.18 12.87 11.19
CA PRO A 1 -23.00 12.92 12.10
C PRO A 1 -22.11 11.72 11.80
N VAL A 2 -20.78 11.90 11.86
CA VAL A 2 -19.80 10.80 11.72
C VAL A 2 -19.14 10.62 13.08
N TYR A 3 -19.25 9.42 13.66
CA TYR A 3 -18.70 9.11 14.97
C TYR A 3 -17.31 8.48 14.83
N CYS A 4 -16.30 9.30 14.56
CA CYS A 4 -14.92 8.90 14.28
C CYS A 4 -13.90 9.46 15.30
N GLU A 5 -14.31 9.63 16.55
CA GLU A 5 -13.43 10.12 17.62
C GLU A 5 -12.24 9.18 17.82
N GLY A 6 -11.01 9.72 17.80
CA GLY A 6 -9.78 8.93 17.74
C GLY A 6 -9.49 8.05 18.97
N PHE A 7 -10.24 8.20 20.07
CA PHE A 7 -10.14 7.34 21.25
C PHE A 7 -11.04 6.10 21.19
N LYS A 8 -11.94 5.98 20.18
CA LYS A 8 -12.86 4.85 20.07
C LYS A 8 -12.21 3.57 19.58
N SER A 9 -11.06 3.67 18.92
CA SER A 9 -10.33 2.54 18.36
C SER A 9 -8.83 2.82 18.43
N LYS A 10 -8.04 1.75 18.56
CA LYS A 10 -6.57 1.80 18.44
C LYS A 10 -6.10 1.72 16.98
N VAL A 11 -7.02 1.53 16.03
CA VAL A 11 -6.75 1.33 14.60
C VAL A 11 -7.40 2.46 13.81
N TRP A 12 -6.60 3.22 13.05
CA TRP A 12 -7.10 4.36 12.27
C TRP A 12 -8.12 3.98 11.19
N ALA A 13 -8.10 2.73 10.73
CA ALA A 13 -9.00 2.21 9.71
C ALA A 13 -10.48 2.37 10.09
N SER A 14 -10.82 2.27 11.39
CA SER A 14 -12.19 2.49 11.84
C SER A 14 -12.72 3.91 11.54
N GLY A 15 -11.82 4.89 11.38
CA GLY A 15 -12.19 6.23 10.94
C GLY A 15 -12.61 6.26 9.47
N PHE A 16 -11.97 5.46 8.62
CA PHE A 16 -12.38 5.27 7.22
C PHE A 16 -13.75 4.62 7.15
N ASP A 17 -13.94 3.53 7.90
CA ASP A 17 -15.22 2.81 7.94
C ASP A 17 -16.36 3.71 8.42
N ALA A 18 -16.14 4.49 9.48
CA ALA A 18 -17.15 5.44 9.97
C ALA A 18 -17.51 6.50 8.93
N ALA A 19 -16.52 7.07 8.24
CA ALA A 19 -16.76 8.06 7.19
C ALA A 19 -17.49 7.45 5.99
N PHE A 20 -17.05 6.28 5.54
CA PHE A 20 -17.63 5.58 4.40
C PHE A 20 -19.00 4.99 4.70
N HIS A 21 -19.27 4.57 5.93
CA HIS A 21 -20.61 4.25 6.41
C HIS A 21 -21.56 5.43 6.29
N ALA A 22 -21.11 6.63 6.68
CA ALA A 22 -21.93 7.82 6.54
C ALA A 22 -22.18 8.19 5.07
N ILE A 23 -21.17 8.08 4.19
CA ILE A 23 -21.35 8.29 2.75
C ILE A 23 -22.37 7.29 2.19
N LEU A 24 -22.16 5.99 2.42
CA LEU A 24 -23.01 4.92 1.92
C LEU A 24 -24.46 5.07 2.40
N THR A 25 -24.68 5.31 3.69
CA THR A 25 -26.03 5.27 4.28
C THR A 25 -26.78 6.59 4.23
N LYS A 26 -26.11 7.72 4.02
CA LYS A 26 -26.73 9.07 4.06
C LYS A 26 -26.63 9.84 2.76
N ILE A 27 -25.67 9.52 1.89
CA ILE A 27 -25.42 10.29 0.66
C ILE A 27 -25.75 9.48 -0.58
N VAL A 28 -25.26 8.23 -0.68
CA VAL A 28 -25.51 7.36 -1.83
C VAL A 28 -27.01 7.13 -2.00
N LYS A 29 -27.50 7.31 -3.24
CA LYS A 29 -28.91 7.12 -3.58
C LYS A 29 -29.08 5.84 -4.39
N PRO A 30 -30.29 5.25 -4.43
CA PRO A 30 -30.60 4.18 -5.38
C PRO A 30 -30.29 4.61 -6.82
N PRO A 31 -29.74 3.71 -7.65
CA PRO A 31 -29.33 4.06 -9.00
C PRO A 31 -30.54 4.36 -9.89
N LYS A 32 -30.45 5.39 -10.73
CA LYS A 32 -31.47 5.67 -11.76
C LYS A 32 -31.08 5.05 -13.10
N LYS A 33 -29.77 4.99 -13.38
CA LYS A 33 -29.18 4.37 -14.57
C LYS A 33 -27.79 3.82 -14.24
N LYS A 34 -27.31 2.84 -15.00
CA LYS A 34 -25.90 2.42 -14.94
C LYS A 34 -25.05 3.26 -15.90
N THR A 35 -23.80 3.47 -15.55
CA THR A 35 -22.82 4.30 -16.29
C THR A 35 -21.50 3.56 -16.45
N ASN A 36 -20.60 4.07 -17.30
CA ASN A 36 -19.21 3.57 -17.38
C ASN A 36 -18.28 4.19 -16.33
N LYS A 37 -18.83 4.87 -15.32
CA LYS A 37 -18.05 5.45 -14.23
C LYS A 37 -17.51 4.35 -13.32
N VAL A 38 -16.33 4.56 -12.77
CA VAL A 38 -15.70 3.67 -11.80
C VAL A 38 -15.36 4.46 -10.54
N ASN A 39 -15.87 4.01 -9.40
CA ASN A 39 -15.56 4.64 -8.11
C ASN A 39 -14.11 4.31 -7.73
N MET A 40 -13.21 5.29 -7.79
CA MET A 40 -11.82 5.14 -7.36
C MET A 40 -11.67 5.67 -5.93
N ILE A 41 -11.45 4.78 -4.96
CA ILE A 41 -11.33 5.13 -3.54
C ILE A 41 -9.85 5.34 -3.17
N ASN A 42 -9.49 6.57 -2.77
CA ASN A 42 -8.09 7.00 -2.58
C ASN A 42 -7.93 8.16 -1.57
N PHE A 43 -6.69 8.59 -1.28
CA PHE A 43 -6.42 9.72 -0.36
C PHE A 43 -5.85 10.96 -1.07
N ARG A 44 -4.95 10.77 -2.03
CA ARG A 44 -4.18 11.78 -2.78
C ARG A 44 -4.53 11.73 -4.26
N GLY A 45 -4.10 12.76 -4.98
CA GLY A 45 -4.45 12.95 -6.38
C GLY A 45 -3.28 12.93 -7.37
N SER A 46 -2.09 12.53 -6.95
CA SER A 46 -0.87 12.63 -7.76
C SER A 46 -0.90 11.76 -9.02
N ALA A 47 -1.54 10.58 -8.98
CA ALA A 47 -1.71 9.70 -10.14
C ALA A 47 -3.06 9.87 -10.87
N LYS A 48 -3.82 10.95 -10.63
CA LYS A 48 -5.16 11.13 -11.24
C LYS A 48 -5.10 11.07 -12.76
N ASP A 49 -4.15 11.78 -13.37
CA ASP A 49 -4.04 11.86 -14.82
C ASP A 49 -3.68 10.50 -15.42
N GLU A 50 -2.77 9.75 -14.77
CA GLU A 50 -2.44 8.39 -15.17
C GLU A 50 -3.66 7.47 -15.07
N ILE A 51 -4.40 7.50 -13.96
CA ILE A 51 -5.61 6.69 -13.76
C ILE A 51 -6.69 7.04 -14.80
N ILE A 52 -6.88 8.32 -15.12
CA ILE A 52 -7.80 8.77 -16.18
C ILE A 52 -7.39 8.18 -17.53
N GLN A 53 -6.10 8.22 -17.86
CA GLN A 53 -5.60 7.66 -19.12
C GLN A 53 -5.77 6.12 -19.18
N ILE A 54 -5.44 5.42 -18.08
CA ILE A 54 -5.59 3.96 -17.99
C ILE A 54 -7.05 3.56 -18.13
N LEU A 55 -7.95 4.14 -17.35
CA LEU A 55 -9.37 3.77 -17.43
C LEU A 55 -10.00 4.20 -18.77
N GLY A 56 -9.56 5.33 -19.33
CA GLY A 56 -9.99 5.77 -20.66
C GLY A 56 -9.63 4.76 -21.77
N ARG A 57 -8.48 4.10 -21.69
CA ARG A 57 -8.10 2.98 -22.60
C ARG A 57 -9.07 1.81 -22.52
N LEU A 58 -9.67 1.58 -21.36
CA LEU A 58 -10.69 0.56 -21.11
C LEU A 58 -12.11 1.09 -21.36
N GLY A 59 -12.26 2.33 -21.84
CA GLY A 59 -13.55 3.01 -22.04
C GLY A 59 -14.36 3.18 -20.76
N LEU A 60 -13.67 3.42 -19.65
CA LEU A 60 -14.19 3.67 -18.30
C LEU A 60 -13.79 5.08 -17.83
N GLU A 61 -14.55 5.64 -16.90
CA GLU A 61 -14.32 7.01 -16.39
C GLU A 61 -14.14 7.00 -14.86
N PRO A 62 -12.98 7.38 -14.31
CA PRO A 62 -12.82 7.40 -12.86
C PRO A 62 -13.60 8.54 -12.22
N VAL A 63 -14.29 8.22 -11.13
CA VAL A 63 -14.75 9.19 -10.13
C VAL A 63 -13.91 8.99 -8.88
N PHE A 64 -13.04 9.96 -8.58
CA PHE A 64 -12.15 9.91 -7.41
C PHE A 64 -12.94 10.24 -6.15
N VAL A 65 -13.21 9.22 -5.35
CA VAL A 65 -14.06 9.26 -4.15
C VAL A 65 -13.26 9.81 -2.98
N ALA A 66 -13.77 10.89 -2.37
CA ALA A 66 -13.35 11.48 -1.10
C ALA A 66 -11.81 11.52 -0.86
N PRO A 67 -11.11 12.65 -1.06
CA PRO A 67 -11.64 14.01 -0.94
C PRO A 67 -11.92 14.72 -2.28
N PHE A 68 -11.82 14.04 -3.42
CA PHE A 68 -11.83 14.69 -4.76
C PHE A 68 -13.20 14.70 -5.46
N SER A 69 -14.26 14.40 -4.72
CA SER A 69 -15.63 14.29 -5.23
C SER A 69 -16.57 15.29 -4.55
N THR A 70 -17.53 15.82 -5.30
CA THR A 70 -18.65 16.58 -4.72
C THR A 70 -19.67 15.64 -4.07
N VAL A 71 -20.57 16.17 -3.25
CA VAL A 71 -21.66 15.40 -2.64
C VAL A 71 -22.59 14.81 -3.71
N GLU A 72 -22.80 15.51 -4.81
CA GLU A 72 -23.61 15.06 -5.95
C GLU A 72 -22.96 13.84 -6.62
N GLN A 73 -21.63 13.87 -6.84
CA GLN A 73 -20.91 12.73 -7.38
C GLN A 73 -20.96 11.52 -6.43
N LEU A 74 -20.85 11.76 -5.12
CA LEU A 74 -21.00 10.70 -4.11
C LEU A 74 -22.42 10.10 -4.11
N ALA A 75 -23.45 10.92 -4.34
CA ALA A 75 -24.83 10.46 -4.38
C ALA A 75 -25.11 9.50 -5.56
N GLU A 76 -24.32 9.58 -6.63
CA GLU A 76 -24.43 8.76 -7.85
C GLU A 76 -23.55 7.49 -7.83
N MET A 77 -22.84 7.19 -6.74
CA MET A 77 -21.88 6.06 -6.71
C MET A 77 -22.51 4.68 -7.00
N SER A 78 -23.80 4.51 -6.76
CA SER A 78 -24.56 3.29 -7.08
C SER A 78 -24.78 3.07 -8.58
N GLU A 79 -24.60 4.11 -9.39
CA GLU A 79 -24.72 4.10 -10.86
C GLU A 79 -23.44 3.63 -11.55
N SER A 80 -22.33 3.50 -10.82
CA SER A 80 -21.02 3.12 -11.35
C SER A 80 -21.00 1.66 -11.84
N ALA A 81 -20.14 1.39 -12.82
CA ALA A 81 -19.89 0.07 -13.37
C ALA A 81 -19.14 -0.84 -12.39
N ALA A 82 -18.24 -0.27 -11.59
CA ALA A 82 -17.48 -0.97 -10.56
C ALA A 82 -16.93 0.01 -9.52
N SER A 83 -16.43 -0.54 -8.42
CA SER A 83 -15.64 0.16 -7.41
C SER A 83 -14.25 -0.47 -7.31
N ILE A 84 -13.24 0.38 -7.19
CA ILE A 84 -11.83 0.02 -7.05
C ILE A 84 -11.19 0.87 -5.94
N SER A 85 -10.12 0.36 -5.31
CA SER A 85 -9.41 1.10 -4.27
C SER A 85 -7.90 0.96 -4.38
N ILE A 86 -7.19 2.04 -4.03
CA ILE A 86 -5.72 2.04 -3.90
C ILE A 86 -5.22 1.25 -2.69
N CYS A 87 -6.10 0.95 -1.72
CA CYS A 87 -5.75 0.28 -0.46
C CYS A 87 -6.93 -0.58 0.02
N GLY A 88 -6.69 -1.88 0.27
CA GLY A 88 -7.76 -2.81 0.67
C GLY A 88 -8.43 -2.40 1.99
N THR A 89 -7.62 -2.06 3.00
CA THR A 89 -8.08 -1.52 4.30
C THR A 89 -8.81 -0.18 4.18
N LEU A 90 -8.58 0.60 3.12
CA LEU A 90 -9.32 1.85 2.89
C LEU A 90 -10.68 1.56 2.27
N GLY A 91 -10.68 0.96 1.08
CA GLY A 91 -11.86 0.88 0.24
C GLY A 91 -12.79 -0.28 0.55
N GLY A 92 -12.37 -1.24 1.38
CA GLY A 92 -13.13 -2.44 1.72
C GLY A 92 -14.57 -2.14 2.10
N TYR A 93 -14.76 -1.34 3.14
CA TYR A 93 -16.09 -1.04 3.67
C TYR A 93 -17.05 -0.47 2.61
N LEU A 94 -16.62 0.58 1.91
CA LEU A 94 -17.46 1.26 0.91
C LEU A 94 -17.72 0.39 -0.32
N GLY A 95 -16.69 -0.29 -0.80
CA GLY A 95 -16.77 -1.16 -1.97
C GLY A 95 -17.74 -2.32 -1.74
N ASN A 96 -17.58 -3.05 -0.63
CA ASN A 96 -18.47 -4.16 -0.28
C ASN A 96 -19.91 -3.67 -0.02
N GLY A 97 -20.08 -2.55 0.67
CA GLY A 97 -21.41 -1.99 0.92
C GLY A 97 -22.14 -1.56 -0.37
N LEU A 98 -21.44 -1.01 -1.36
CA LEU A 98 -22.01 -0.70 -2.68
C LEU A 98 -22.37 -1.96 -3.48
N GLU A 99 -21.57 -3.02 -3.35
CA GLU A 99 -21.84 -4.30 -3.99
C GLU A 99 -23.09 -4.96 -3.38
N GLU A 100 -23.17 -5.03 -2.06
CA GLU A 100 -24.29 -5.65 -1.35
C GLU A 100 -25.60 -4.88 -1.53
N GLN A 101 -25.58 -3.54 -1.43
CA GLN A 101 -26.81 -2.74 -1.44
C GLN A 101 -27.29 -2.37 -2.85
N TYR A 102 -26.37 -2.23 -3.81
CA TYR A 102 -26.68 -1.68 -5.15
C TYR A 102 -26.12 -2.51 -6.31
N GLY A 103 -25.48 -3.65 -6.04
CA GLY A 103 -24.91 -4.52 -7.06
C GLY A 103 -23.80 -3.86 -7.88
N VAL A 104 -23.06 -2.91 -7.30
CA VAL A 104 -21.85 -2.34 -7.95
C VAL A 104 -20.65 -3.23 -7.58
N PRO A 105 -20.08 -4.01 -8.50
CA PRO A 105 -18.98 -4.92 -8.20
C PRO A 105 -17.79 -4.23 -7.54
N TYR A 106 -17.18 -4.86 -6.53
CA TYR A 106 -15.95 -4.37 -5.91
C TYR A 106 -14.75 -5.24 -6.30
N VAL A 107 -13.70 -4.62 -6.81
CA VAL A 107 -12.43 -5.30 -7.13
C VAL A 107 -11.67 -5.62 -5.84
N LYS A 108 -11.65 -6.91 -5.48
CA LYS A 108 -11.04 -7.46 -4.25
C LYS A 108 -9.64 -8.04 -4.47
N SER A 109 -9.01 -7.69 -5.58
CA SER A 109 -7.69 -8.18 -6.00
C SER A 109 -6.54 -7.53 -5.23
N LEU A 110 -5.32 -7.83 -5.66
CA LEU A 110 -4.15 -7.03 -5.30
C LEU A 110 -4.34 -5.57 -5.68
N GLN A 111 -3.73 -4.70 -4.90
CA GLN A 111 -3.74 -3.26 -5.09
C GLN A 111 -2.72 -2.91 -6.17
N PRO A 112 -2.88 -1.77 -6.86
CA PRO A 112 -2.17 -1.49 -8.10
C PRO A 112 -0.72 -1.01 -7.88
N HIS A 113 0.03 -1.73 -7.05
CA HIS A 113 1.43 -1.47 -6.79
C HIS A 113 2.32 -2.56 -7.40
N GLY A 114 3.32 -2.14 -8.17
CA GLY A 114 4.15 -3.05 -8.96
C GLY A 114 3.38 -3.74 -10.09
N THR A 115 4.08 -4.60 -10.84
CA THR A 115 3.54 -5.19 -12.07
C THR A 115 2.40 -6.16 -11.78
N GLU A 116 2.61 -7.11 -10.85
CA GLU A 116 1.57 -8.09 -10.52
C GLU A 116 0.34 -7.41 -9.89
N GLY A 117 0.56 -6.34 -9.11
CA GLY A 117 -0.51 -5.57 -8.49
C GLY A 117 -1.41 -4.88 -9.52
N ILE A 118 -0.84 -4.10 -10.43
CA ILE A 118 -1.61 -3.41 -11.47
C ILE A 118 -2.28 -4.39 -12.43
N GLU A 119 -1.60 -5.48 -12.79
CA GLU A 119 -2.17 -6.50 -13.66
C GLU A 119 -3.37 -7.20 -13.01
N SER A 120 -3.25 -7.61 -11.74
CA SER A 120 -4.34 -8.24 -11.00
C SER A 120 -5.53 -7.30 -10.86
N TRP A 121 -5.27 -6.03 -10.56
CA TRP A 121 -6.28 -4.99 -10.39
C TRP A 121 -7.05 -4.70 -11.68
N LEU A 122 -6.35 -4.51 -12.79
CA LEU A 122 -6.99 -4.24 -14.08
C LEU A 122 -7.69 -5.47 -14.65
N ARG A 123 -7.17 -6.68 -14.45
CA ARG A 123 -7.85 -7.92 -14.89
C ARG A 123 -9.19 -8.11 -14.19
N GLU A 124 -9.24 -7.94 -12.88
CA GLU A 124 -10.50 -8.06 -12.14
C GLU A 124 -11.47 -6.92 -12.48
N LEU A 125 -10.99 -5.69 -12.71
CA LEU A 125 -11.82 -4.60 -13.23
C LEU A 125 -12.36 -4.91 -14.64
N GLY A 126 -11.50 -5.42 -15.53
CA GLY A 126 -11.85 -5.82 -16.89
C GLY A 126 -12.95 -6.87 -16.87
N LYS A 127 -12.81 -7.91 -16.04
CA LYS A 127 -13.83 -8.95 -15.83
C LYS A 127 -15.14 -8.39 -15.27
N ALA A 128 -15.06 -7.49 -14.28
CA ALA A 128 -16.25 -6.87 -13.68
C ALA A 128 -17.02 -5.96 -14.65
N THR A 129 -16.36 -5.45 -15.71
CA THR A 129 -16.91 -4.46 -16.63
C THR A 129 -17.04 -4.94 -18.08
N GLY A 130 -16.66 -6.19 -18.38
CA GLY A 130 -16.65 -6.77 -19.73
C GLY A 130 -15.60 -6.17 -20.67
N ARG A 131 -14.44 -5.77 -20.13
CA ARG A 131 -13.33 -5.10 -20.83
C ARG A 131 -12.04 -5.90 -20.82
N GLU A 132 -12.13 -7.23 -20.79
CA GLU A 132 -10.98 -8.13 -20.69
C GLU A 132 -10.04 -7.97 -21.89
N ARG A 133 -10.59 -7.76 -23.10
CA ARG A 133 -9.79 -7.60 -24.32
C ARG A 133 -8.95 -6.31 -24.29
N GLU A 134 -9.57 -5.18 -23.93
CA GLU A 134 -8.91 -3.89 -23.80
C GLU A 134 -7.87 -3.91 -22.68
N THR A 135 -8.19 -4.61 -21.60
CA THR A 135 -7.30 -4.83 -20.45
C THR A 135 -6.04 -5.56 -20.88
N GLU A 136 -6.14 -6.75 -21.46
CA GLU A 136 -4.94 -7.52 -21.85
C GLU A 136 -4.11 -6.80 -22.93
N ALA A 137 -4.75 -6.08 -23.85
CA ALA A 137 -4.03 -5.25 -24.82
C ALA A 137 -3.20 -4.14 -24.14
N TYR A 138 -3.74 -3.48 -23.12
CA TYR A 138 -3.00 -2.49 -22.33
C TYR A 138 -1.86 -3.12 -21.51
N LEU A 139 -2.10 -4.23 -20.82
CA LEU A 139 -1.09 -4.88 -19.98
C LEU A 139 0.11 -5.36 -20.81
N GLU A 140 -0.15 -5.97 -21.97
CA GLU A 140 0.91 -6.47 -22.86
C GLU A 140 1.78 -5.34 -23.44
N GLU A 141 1.17 -4.21 -23.78
CA GLU A 141 1.88 -3.02 -24.23
C GLU A 141 2.79 -2.45 -23.13
N GLN A 142 2.26 -2.27 -21.91
CA GLN A 142 3.03 -1.69 -20.81
C GLN A 142 4.16 -2.61 -20.36
N ARG A 143 3.93 -3.92 -20.30
CA ARG A 143 4.97 -4.91 -19.95
C ARG A 143 6.18 -4.80 -20.88
N LYS A 144 5.94 -4.73 -22.20
CA LYS A 144 7.02 -4.56 -23.19
C LYS A 144 7.76 -3.24 -23.02
N LYS A 145 7.04 -2.18 -22.70
CA LYS A 145 7.61 -0.84 -22.55
C LYS A 145 8.60 -0.76 -21.40
N ILE A 146 8.26 -1.31 -20.22
CA ILE A 146 9.04 -1.10 -19.01
C ILE A 146 10.11 -2.17 -18.72
N GLU A 147 10.03 -3.35 -19.36
CA GLU A 147 10.91 -4.48 -19.04
C GLU A 147 12.41 -4.15 -19.14
N PRO A 148 12.91 -3.36 -20.13
CA PRO A 148 14.33 -2.99 -20.17
C PRO A 148 14.78 -2.25 -18.91
N GLU A 149 13.99 -1.29 -18.43
CA GLU A 149 14.30 -0.49 -17.24
C GLU A 149 14.18 -1.32 -15.96
N LEU A 150 13.14 -2.16 -15.83
CA LEU A 150 13.02 -3.07 -14.69
C LEU A 150 14.19 -4.05 -14.62
N SER A 151 14.61 -4.60 -15.75
CA SER A 151 15.78 -5.46 -15.84
C SER A 151 17.07 -4.77 -15.38
N GLU A 152 17.25 -3.48 -15.70
CA GLU A 152 18.35 -2.68 -15.18
C GLU A 152 18.25 -2.45 -13.68
N ILE A 153 17.06 -2.06 -13.21
CA ILE A 153 16.81 -1.80 -11.79
C ILE A 153 17.07 -3.05 -10.94
N ARG A 154 16.55 -4.21 -11.36
CA ARG A 154 16.78 -5.51 -10.70
C ARG A 154 18.26 -5.82 -10.54
N LYS A 155 19.06 -5.56 -11.57
CA LYS A 155 20.52 -5.75 -11.50
C LYS A 155 21.17 -4.81 -10.50
N LYS A 156 20.76 -3.54 -10.48
CA LYS A 156 21.31 -2.51 -9.58
C LYS A 156 20.89 -2.71 -8.13
N LEU A 157 19.70 -3.22 -7.88
CA LEU A 157 19.18 -3.44 -6.53
C LEU A 157 19.52 -4.81 -5.93
N LYS A 158 20.06 -5.73 -6.76
CA LYS A 158 20.43 -7.07 -6.34
C LYS A 158 21.37 -7.06 -5.13
N GLY A 159 20.97 -7.77 -4.08
CA GLY A 159 21.75 -7.97 -2.86
C GLY A 159 21.64 -6.86 -1.82
N TYR A 160 20.89 -5.78 -2.10
CA TYR A 160 20.57 -4.80 -1.06
C TYR A 160 19.48 -5.34 -0.13
N LYS A 161 19.67 -5.07 1.16
CA LYS A 161 18.80 -5.56 2.23
C LYS A 161 17.86 -4.48 2.73
N VAL A 162 16.58 -4.81 2.82
CA VAL A 162 15.51 -3.83 3.09
C VAL A 162 14.67 -4.28 4.28
N VAL A 163 14.35 -3.33 5.17
CA VAL A 163 13.29 -3.48 6.16
C VAL A 163 12.12 -2.55 5.79
N ILE A 164 10.90 -3.02 5.95
CA ILE A 164 9.67 -2.30 5.57
C ILE A 164 8.85 -2.03 6.83
N GLY A 165 8.34 -0.79 7.00
CA GLY A 165 7.48 -0.41 8.12
C GLY A 165 6.28 0.42 7.67
N MET A 166 5.10 -0.21 7.58
CA MET A 166 3.89 0.41 7.01
C MET A 166 2.59 -0.14 7.64
N GLY A 167 1.44 0.45 7.28
CA GLY A 167 0.14 -0.21 7.50
C GLY A 167 0.02 -1.50 6.68
N PRO A 168 -0.81 -2.49 7.07
CA PRO A 168 -0.77 -3.86 6.56
C PRO A 168 -0.91 -3.97 5.04
N SER A 169 -1.93 -3.34 4.45
CA SER A 169 -2.12 -3.39 3.00
C SER A 169 -0.90 -2.87 2.25
N PHE A 170 -0.22 -1.84 2.76
CA PHE A 170 1.00 -1.31 2.14
C PHE A 170 2.23 -2.17 2.44
N ALA A 171 2.40 -2.62 3.68
CA ALA A 171 3.54 -3.43 4.09
C ALA A 171 3.65 -4.68 3.20
N TYR A 172 2.54 -5.39 3.02
CA TYR A 172 2.53 -6.60 2.20
C TYR A 172 2.72 -6.32 0.70
N ASN A 173 2.09 -5.27 0.15
CA ASN A 173 2.34 -4.93 -1.25
C ASN A 173 3.79 -4.47 -1.48
N TYR A 174 4.38 -3.70 -0.56
CA TYR A 174 5.75 -3.22 -0.70
C TYR A 174 6.80 -4.31 -0.49
N ILE A 175 6.51 -5.36 0.29
CA ILE A 175 7.36 -6.56 0.34
C ILE A 175 7.50 -7.15 -1.08
N ARG A 176 6.36 -7.38 -1.73
CA ARG A 176 6.32 -7.93 -3.10
C ARG A 176 7.05 -7.03 -4.10
N ILE A 177 6.82 -5.71 -4.04
CA ILE A 177 7.47 -4.74 -4.92
C ILE A 177 8.98 -4.75 -4.74
N VAL A 178 9.47 -4.75 -3.50
CA VAL A 178 10.91 -4.76 -3.23
C VAL A 178 11.56 -6.04 -3.74
N GLN A 179 10.90 -7.18 -3.58
CA GLN A 179 11.32 -8.47 -4.16
C GLN A 179 11.29 -8.41 -5.71
N GLU A 180 10.23 -7.87 -6.30
CA GLU A 180 10.09 -7.68 -7.77
C GLU A 180 11.20 -6.80 -8.36
N LEU A 181 11.63 -5.79 -7.59
CA LEU A 181 12.73 -4.89 -7.91
C LEU A 181 14.12 -5.51 -7.63
N GLY A 182 14.20 -6.74 -7.13
CA GLY A 182 15.44 -7.51 -6.98
C GLY A 182 16.18 -7.32 -5.65
N ALA A 183 15.62 -6.59 -4.68
CA ALA A 183 16.20 -6.43 -3.35
C ALA A 183 15.67 -7.48 -2.36
N GLU A 184 16.46 -7.77 -1.33
CA GLU A 184 16.15 -8.76 -0.29
C GLU A 184 15.38 -8.07 0.84
N VAL A 185 14.18 -8.55 1.16
CA VAL A 185 13.44 -8.08 2.34
C VAL A 185 13.85 -8.90 3.55
N LEU A 186 14.43 -8.24 4.56
CA LEU A 186 14.82 -8.90 5.81
C LEU A 186 13.67 -9.00 6.81
N TRP A 187 12.77 -8.02 6.79
CA TRP A 187 11.68 -7.92 7.75
C TRP A 187 10.56 -7.01 7.26
N GLY A 188 9.31 -7.45 7.46
CA GLY A 188 8.11 -6.63 7.29
C GLY A 188 7.45 -6.28 8.62
N ALA A 189 7.43 -5.01 8.99
CA ALA A 189 6.68 -4.51 10.15
C ALA A 189 5.34 -3.92 9.69
N ALA A 190 4.26 -4.62 9.98
CA ALA A 190 2.89 -4.16 9.75
C ALA A 190 2.33 -3.52 11.03
N TRP A 191 1.75 -2.33 10.93
CA TRP A 191 1.27 -1.61 12.13
C TRP A 191 -0.05 -2.14 12.71
N HIS A 192 -0.83 -2.89 11.95
CA HIS A 192 -1.91 -3.76 12.43
C HIS A 192 -2.05 -4.91 11.44
N PHE A 193 -2.97 -5.85 11.70
CA PHE A 193 -3.27 -6.93 10.78
C PHE A 193 -4.78 -7.16 10.74
N ASP A 194 -5.31 -7.24 9.52
CA ASP A 194 -6.69 -7.60 9.27
C ASP A 194 -6.69 -9.06 8.79
N GLN A 195 -7.13 -9.98 9.66
CA GLN A 195 -7.17 -11.41 9.33
C GLN A 195 -8.09 -11.69 8.14
N GLN A 196 -9.18 -10.94 8.04
CA GLN A 196 -10.15 -10.98 6.96
C GLN A 196 -10.59 -9.55 6.65
N TYR A 197 -10.75 -9.24 5.37
CA TYR A 197 -11.47 -8.04 4.95
C TYR A 197 -12.99 -8.23 5.09
N ASP A 198 -13.78 -7.18 4.83
CA ASP A 198 -15.23 -7.18 5.08
C ASP A 198 -16.01 -8.32 4.38
N HIS A 199 -15.43 -8.89 3.32
CA HIS A 199 -15.99 -10.03 2.58
C HIS A 199 -15.53 -11.40 3.11
N GLY A 200 -14.94 -11.47 4.30
CA GLY A 200 -14.60 -12.72 5.01
C GLY A 200 -13.36 -13.46 4.47
N VAL A 201 -12.56 -12.81 3.62
CA VAL A 201 -11.38 -13.42 2.99
C VAL A 201 -10.10 -12.72 3.42
N VAL A 202 -9.04 -13.53 3.60
CA VAL A 202 -7.69 -13.04 3.88
C VAL A 202 -7.24 -12.09 2.76
N PRO A 203 -6.61 -10.94 3.09
CA PRO A 203 -6.08 -10.02 2.09
C PRO A 203 -5.16 -10.71 1.09
N GLU A 204 -5.37 -10.48 -0.21
CA GLU A 204 -4.61 -11.17 -1.27
C GLU A 204 -3.10 -10.92 -1.16
N ALA A 205 -2.66 -9.72 -0.79
CA ALA A 205 -1.24 -9.43 -0.58
C ALA A 205 -0.63 -10.25 0.58
N ALA A 206 -1.38 -10.45 1.67
CA ALA A 206 -0.93 -11.27 2.78
C ALA A 206 -0.87 -12.75 2.38
N ARG A 207 -1.89 -13.24 1.65
CA ARG A 207 -1.91 -14.60 1.09
C ARG A 207 -0.71 -14.87 0.18
N ARG A 208 -0.36 -13.92 -0.69
CA ARG A 208 0.77 -14.04 -1.63
C ARG A 208 2.09 -14.17 -0.92
N ILE A 209 2.29 -13.45 0.19
CA ILE A 209 3.50 -13.53 1.00
C ILE A 209 3.53 -14.84 1.78
N SER A 210 2.42 -15.24 2.40
CA SER A 210 2.38 -16.47 3.19
C SER A 210 2.48 -17.75 2.35
N SER A 211 2.24 -17.66 1.04
CA SER A 211 2.41 -18.77 0.09
C SER A 211 3.82 -18.88 -0.51
N GLN A 212 4.75 -17.99 -0.18
CA GLN A 212 6.12 -18.05 -0.68
C GLN A 212 6.88 -19.22 -0.04
N GLU A 213 7.82 -19.82 -0.77
CA GLU A 213 8.68 -20.89 -0.22
C GLU A 213 9.66 -20.35 0.84
N GLU A 214 10.15 -19.13 0.64
CA GLU A 214 11.04 -18.47 1.60
C GLU A 214 10.24 -17.88 2.77
N ASN A 215 10.62 -18.27 3.98
CA ASN A 215 10.04 -17.71 5.19
C ASN A 215 10.55 -16.28 5.40
N LEU A 216 9.68 -15.30 5.16
CA LEU A 216 9.93 -13.90 5.49
C LEU A 216 9.44 -13.57 6.92
N PRO A 217 10.31 -13.11 7.83
CA PRO A 217 9.88 -12.63 9.13
C PRO A 217 8.98 -11.39 9.01
N VAL A 218 7.83 -11.46 9.66
CA VAL A 218 6.86 -10.36 9.75
C VAL A 218 6.47 -10.16 11.20
N SER A 219 6.35 -8.90 11.61
CA SER A 219 5.77 -8.50 12.88
C SER A 219 4.54 -7.64 12.68
N VAL A 220 3.66 -7.65 13.68
CA VAL A 220 2.40 -6.91 13.68
C VAL A 220 2.33 -6.09 14.96
N GLY A 221 2.02 -4.80 14.82
CA GLY A 221 1.81 -3.91 15.97
C GLY A 221 3.07 -3.22 16.48
N ASP A 222 4.22 -3.38 15.80
CA ASP A 222 5.50 -2.70 16.08
C ASP A 222 5.43 -1.19 15.77
N GLN A 223 4.56 -0.47 16.48
CA GLN A 223 4.33 0.96 16.30
C GLN A 223 5.26 1.81 17.17
N GLN A 224 5.89 1.21 18.17
CA GLN A 224 6.77 1.92 19.08
C GLN A 224 8.19 1.96 18.52
N ASN A 225 8.79 3.15 18.50
CA ASN A 225 10.13 3.33 17.96
C ASN A 225 11.19 2.50 18.71
N PHE A 226 10.99 2.14 19.98
CA PHE A 226 12.00 1.40 20.73
C PHE A 226 12.21 -0.03 20.18
N GLU A 227 11.14 -0.69 19.73
CA GLU A 227 11.16 -2.04 19.15
C GLU A 227 11.78 -2.00 17.76
N LEU A 228 11.25 -1.12 16.89
CA LEU A 228 11.72 -0.95 15.52
C LEU A 228 13.19 -0.55 15.47
N LEU A 229 13.66 0.34 16.35
CA LEU A 229 15.07 0.77 16.33
C LEU A 229 16.02 -0.29 16.88
N ASN A 230 15.57 -1.11 17.85
CA ASN A 230 16.33 -2.29 18.25
C ASN A 230 16.43 -3.28 17.07
N LEU A 231 15.31 -3.56 16.40
CA LEU A 231 15.25 -4.44 15.24
C LEU A 231 16.20 -3.97 14.12
N LEU A 232 16.15 -2.68 13.77
CA LEU A 232 17.04 -2.08 12.77
C LEU A 232 18.51 -2.13 13.20
N ASN A 233 18.81 -1.99 14.49
CA ASN A 233 20.17 -2.12 15.02
C ASN A 233 20.73 -3.53 14.83
N ARG A 234 19.88 -4.55 15.00
CA ARG A 234 20.24 -5.97 14.86
C ARG A 234 20.35 -6.38 13.39
N LEU A 235 19.38 -6.01 12.57
CA LEU A 235 19.30 -6.41 11.16
C LEU A 235 20.28 -5.65 10.25
N ARG A 236 20.61 -4.40 10.59
CA ARG A 236 21.50 -3.52 9.82
C ARG A 236 21.18 -3.51 8.31
N PRO A 237 19.94 -3.19 7.90
CA PRO A 237 19.59 -3.13 6.49
C PRO A 237 20.29 -1.97 5.77
N ASP A 238 20.37 -2.07 4.45
CA ASP A 238 20.83 -0.98 3.58
C ASP A 238 19.77 0.12 3.44
N LEU A 239 18.49 -0.28 3.45
CA LEU A 239 17.35 0.62 3.38
C LEU A 239 16.30 0.30 4.43
N TYR A 240 15.69 1.36 4.95
CA TYR A 240 14.43 1.28 5.65
C TYR A 240 13.34 2.03 4.85
N ILE A 241 12.33 1.30 4.38
CA ILE A 241 11.20 1.92 3.65
C ILE A 241 10.03 2.06 4.63
N SER A 242 9.60 3.30 4.86
CA SER A 242 8.55 3.59 5.83
C SER A 242 7.45 4.44 5.25
N ARG A 243 6.20 4.20 5.65
CA ARG A 243 5.08 5.09 5.33
C ARG A 243 4.97 6.27 6.31
N HIS A 244 5.58 6.19 7.49
CA HIS A 244 5.50 7.24 8.51
C HIS A 244 6.83 7.99 8.66
N GLY A 245 6.82 9.31 8.40
CA GLY A 245 8.02 10.15 8.54
C GLY A 245 8.61 10.12 9.95
N GLY A 246 7.76 9.94 10.97
CA GLY A 246 8.17 9.79 12.36
C GLY A 246 9.04 8.55 12.64
N SER A 247 8.95 7.47 11.86
CA SER A 247 9.85 6.31 12.00
C SER A 247 11.03 6.36 11.02
N ALA A 248 10.82 6.89 9.80
CA ALA A 248 11.88 7.07 8.80
C ALA A 248 13.05 7.91 9.34
N VAL A 249 12.74 9.01 10.04
CA VAL A 249 13.75 9.90 10.62
C VAL A 249 14.64 9.19 11.65
N TRP A 250 14.09 8.25 12.42
CA TRP A 250 14.87 7.53 13.42
C TRP A 250 15.83 6.53 12.80
N ALA A 251 15.42 5.81 11.76
CA ALA A 251 16.34 4.95 11.00
C ALA A 251 17.50 5.77 10.40
N THR A 252 17.21 6.96 9.86
CA THR A 252 18.24 7.87 9.34
C THR A 252 19.21 8.31 10.43
N LYS A 253 18.72 8.61 11.65
CA LYS A 253 19.57 8.91 12.82
C LYS A 253 20.45 7.74 13.25
N MET A 254 20.10 6.50 12.89
CA MET A 254 20.94 5.31 13.13
C MET A 254 21.98 5.06 12.02
N GLY A 255 21.98 5.88 10.97
CA GLY A 255 22.89 5.72 9.83
C GLY A 255 22.35 4.81 8.72
N ILE A 256 21.07 4.42 8.81
CA ILE A 256 20.38 3.62 7.80
C ILE A 256 19.66 4.57 6.87
N THR A 257 19.90 4.49 5.56
CA THR A 257 19.15 5.33 4.61
C THR A 257 17.68 4.94 4.65
N SER A 258 16.79 5.93 4.75
CA SER A 258 15.35 5.68 4.77
C SER A 258 14.63 6.32 3.58
N VAL A 259 13.67 5.60 3.01
CA VAL A 259 12.76 6.11 1.97
C VAL A 259 11.37 6.22 2.57
N MET A 260 10.86 7.47 2.68
CA MET A 260 9.50 7.71 3.14
C MET A 260 8.50 7.63 1.99
N VAL A 261 7.56 6.69 2.05
CA VAL A 261 6.43 6.55 1.13
C VAL A 261 5.25 7.34 1.68
N ALA A 262 5.24 8.66 1.45
CA ALA A 262 4.15 9.53 1.90
C ALA A 262 2.95 9.56 0.94
N ASP A 263 3.20 9.26 -0.32
CA ASP A 263 2.21 9.21 -1.38
C ASP A 263 1.88 7.74 -1.70
N GLU A 264 0.60 7.37 -1.62
CA GLU A 264 0.16 6.01 -1.92
C GLU A 264 0.45 5.55 -3.36
N TYR A 265 0.69 6.50 -4.26
CA TYR A 265 1.00 6.22 -5.66
C TYR A 265 2.50 6.09 -5.96
N SER A 266 3.37 6.13 -4.94
CA SER A 266 4.83 6.12 -5.14
C SER A 266 5.36 4.92 -5.94
N ALA A 267 4.62 3.81 -5.98
CA ALA A 267 4.92 2.61 -6.78
C ALA A 267 3.69 2.14 -7.56
N PHE A 268 2.82 3.07 -7.96
CA PHE A 268 1.58 2.78 -8.69
C PHE A 268 1.87 2.37 -10.13
N GLY A 269 1.23 1.29 -10.58
CA GLY A 269 1.32 0.86 -11.96
C GLY A 269 2.73 0.48 -12.40
N TYR A 270 2.91 0.47 -13.72
CA TYR A 270 4.17 0.12 -14.36
C TYR A 270 5.21 1.24 -14.23
N GLN A 271 4.84 2.48 -14.51
CA GLN A 271 5.76 3.60 -14.49
C GLN A 271 6.17 3.98 -13.06
N GLY A 272 5.22 4.01 -12.11
CA GLY A 272 5.53 4.27 -10.71
C GLY A 272 6.47 3.21 -10.12
N LEU A 273 6.38 1.94 -10.54
CA LEU A 273 7.34 0.92 -10.13
C LEU A 273 8.78 1.24 -10.60
N VAL A 274 8.94 1.66 -11.86
CA VAL A 274 10.25 2.05 -12.43
C VAL A 274 10.82 3.26 -11.67
N GLU A 275 10.00 4.29 -11.47
CA GLU A 275 10.39 5.50 -10.73
C GLU A 275 10.75 5.18 -9.27
N PHE A 276 9.99 4.30 -8.63
CA PHE A 276 10.30 3.83 -7.29
C PHE A 276 11.63 3.08 -7.25
N GLY A 277 11.89 2.22 -8.23
CA GLY A 277 13.14 1.50 -8.38
C GLY A 277 14.36 2.43 -8.47
N TYR A 278 14.32 3.45 -9.33
CA TYR A 278 15.38 4.45 -9.40
C TYR A 278 15.51 5.26 -8.10
N ARG A 279 14.40 5.59 -7.44
CA ARG A 279 14.42 6.23 -6.13
C ARG A 279 15.12 5.38 -5.06
N LEU A 280 14.93 4.05 -5.09
CA LEU A 280 15.66 3.14 -4.19
C LEU A 280 17.15 3.11 -4.53
N ILE A 281 17.51 3.08 -5.82
CA ILE A 281 18.90 3.12 -6.29
C ILE A 281 19.61 4.40 -5.81
N ASP A 282 18.97 5.56 -5.97
CA ASP A 282 19.51 6.84 -5.51
C ASP A 282 19.71 6.84 -3.98
N ALA A 283 18.76 6.27 -3.24
CA ALA A 283 18.85 6.15 -1.80
C ALA A 283 20.01 5.25 -1.34
N VAL A 284 20.20 4.07 -1.95
CA VAL A 284 21.31 3.17 -1.55
C VAL A 284 22.68 3.69 -1.96
N THR A 285 22.76 4.43 -3.07
CA THR A 285 24.03 4.97 -3.58
C THR A 285 24.44 6.26 -2.86
N ASN A 286 23.49 7.09 -2.41
CA ASN A 286 23.77 8.29 -1.62
C ASN A 286 23.44 8.12 -0.12
N ARG A 287 24.41 7.60 0.64
CA ARG A 287 24.29 7.41 2.10
C ARG A 287 24.83 8.58 2.93
N SER A 288 25.22 9.69 2.30
CA SER A 288 25.94 10.78 2.97
C SER A 288 25.14 11.37 4.12
N LEU A 289 23.84 11.65 3.91
CA LEU A 289 22.97 12.22 4.94
C LEU A 289 22.88 11.31 6.16
N ALA A 290 22.53 10.03 5.98
CA ALA A 290 22.35 9.09 7.07
C ALA A 290 23.66 8.91 7.87
N LYS A 291 24.79 8.69 7.19
CA LYS A 291 26.11 8.57 7.83
C LYS A 291 26.49 9.82 8.63
N ASN A 292 26.31 10.99 8.03
CA ASN A 292 26.66 12.26 8.65
C ASN A 292 25.76 12.62 9.83
N LEU A 293 24.48 12.30 9.74
CA LEU A 293 23.54 12.53 10.84
C LEU A 293 23.87 11.62 12.02
N ALA A 294 24.06 10.32 11.77
CA ALA A 294 24.38 9.34 12.81
C ALA A 294 25.65 9.69 13.59
N ALA A 295 26.67 10.24 12.91
CA ALA A 295 27.90 10.68 13.56
C ALA A 295 27.74 11.92 14.47
N ARG A 296 26.62 12.64 14.37
CA ARG A 296 26.39 13.94 15.05
C ARG A 296 25.21 13.91 16.02
N VAL A 297 24.50 12.80 16.14
CA VAL A 297 23.34 12.66 17.02
C VAL A 297 23.57 11.58 18.05
N LYS A 298 23.08 11.80 19.27
CA LYS A 298 23.00 10.78 20.30
C LYS A 298 21.57 10.23 20.33
N LEU A 299 21.43 8.91 20.16
CA LEU A 299 20.14 8.24 20.30
C LEU A 299 19.71 8.20 21.78
N PRO A 300 18.40 8.22 22.08
CA PRO A 300 17.91 8.13 23.46
C PRO A 300 17.99 6.71 24.04
N TYR A 301 18.57 5.75 23.31
CA TYR A 301 18.68 4.35 23.71
C TYR A 301 20.09 3.99 24.15
N THR A 302 20.20 3.16 25.18
CA THR A 302 21.48 2.68 25.72
C THR A 302 21.95 1.43 24.97
N ASP A 303 23.26 1.16 25.05
CA ASP A 303 23.85 -0.10 24.57
C ASP A 303 23.20 -1.33 25.23
N TRP A 304 22.74 -1.19 26.47
CA TRP A 304 22.02 -2.26 27.16
C TRP A 304 20.77 -2.67 26.38
N TRP A 305 19.93 -1.70 25.96
CA TRP A 305 18.73 -1.98 25.19
C TRP A 305 19.07 -2.49 23.79
N LEU A 306 20.00 -1.86 23.09
CA LEU A 306 20.33 -2.21 21.70
C LEU A 306 20.98 -3.60 21.53
N LYS A 307 21.45 -4.20 22.64
CA LYS A 307 21.98 -5.59 22.68
C LYS A 307 20.93 -6.64 23.08
N GLN A 308 19.74 -6.22 23.51
CA GLN A 308 18.64 -7.16 23.81
C GLN A 308 17.99 -7.67 22.51
N ASP A 309 17.25 -8.77 22.64
CA ASP A 309 16.30 -9.16 21.60
C ASP A 309 15.22 -8.08 21.43
N SER A 310 14.83 -7.81 20.18
CA SER A 310 13.88 -6.74 19.84
C SER A 310 12.51 -6.93 20.51
N PHE A 311 12.18 -8.16 20.89
CA PHE A 311 10.91 -8.56 21.47
C PHE A 311 11.01 -8.92 22.96
N THR A 312 12.10 -8.57 23.63
CA THR A 312 12.37 -8.89 25.05
C THR A 312 11.23 -8.49 25.99
N PHE A 313 10.51 -7.41 25.68
CA PHE A 313 9.41 -6.88 26.50
C PHE A 313 8.02 -7.23 25.97
N LEU A 314 7.93 -7.96 24.85
CA LEU A 314 6.65 -8.60 24.54
C LEU A 314 6.40 -9.62 25.64
N GLU A 315 5.24 -9.52 26.29
CA GLU A 315 4.79 -10.62 27.14
C GLU A 315 4.90 -11.89 26.31
N LYS A 316 5.31 -13.01 26.94
CA LYS A 316 5.14 -14.33 26.33
C LYS A 316 3.63 -14.59 26.26
N GLU A 317 2.93 -13.89 25.38
CA GLU A 317 1.56 -14.20 25.04
C GLU A 317 1.60 -15.60 24.43
N VAL A 318 0.91 -16.49 25.12
CA VAL A 318 0.78 -17.91 24.83
C VAL A 318 0.31 -18.04 23.39
N VAL A 319 1.13 -18.68 22.55
CA VAL A 319 0.72 -19.18 21.23
C VAL A 319 -0.36 -20.23 21.41
#